data_AF-A0A379XJF1-F1
#
_entry.id   AF-A0A379XJF1-F1
#
_cell.length_a   1.000
_cell.length_b   1.000
_cell.length_c   1.000
_cell.angle_alpha   90.00
_cell.angle_beta   90.00
_cell.angle_gamma   90.00
#
_symmetry.space_group_name_H-M   'P 1'
#
loop_
_entity.id
_entity.type
_entity.pdbx_description
1 polymer ?
#
loop_
_entity_poly.entity_id
_entity_poly.type
_entity_poly.pdbx_seq_one_letter_code
_entity_poly.pdbx_strand_id
1 'polypeptide(L)'
;MSAEKVAHQLASEAKRYLASPAAVGEYLADQLILPLALAGDGSFTVAKTSAHLLTNIAVVEQFLPVRFSCEPLDGGYLIQVRG
;
A
#
# COMPACT_ATOMS: atom_id res chain seq x y z
N MET A 1 10.91 -19.24 -5.08
CA MET A 1 9.58 -18.61 -5.20
C MET A 1 9.79 -17.31 -5.97
N SER A 2 8.98 -17.01 -6.98
CA SER A 2 9.17 -15.77 -7.76
C SER A 2 8.65 -14.57 -6.96
N ALA A 3 9.20 -13.38 -7.22
CA ALA A 3 8.79 -12.15 -6.56
C ALA A 3 7.28 -11.89 -6.74
N GLU A 4 6.73 -12.24 -7.91
CA GLU A 4 5.31 -12.10 -8.21
C GLU A 4 4.45 -13.03 -7.36
N LYS A 5 4.92 -14.25 -7.09
CA LYS A 5 4.18 -15.23 -6.28
C LYS A 5 4.14 -14.81 -4.81
N VAL A 6 5.24 -14.24 -4.32
CA VAL A 6 5.33 -13.64 -2.98
C VAL A 6 4.45 -12.40 -2.90
N ALA A 7 4.51 -11.51 -3.89
CA ALA A 7 3.67 -10.32 -3.99
C ALA A 7 2.18 -10.67 -4.01
N HIS A 8 1.79 -11.69 -4.78
CA HIS A 8 0.40 -12.12 -4.88
C HIS A 8 -0.12 -12.74 -3.56
N GLN A 9 0.70 -13.52 -2.87
CA GLN A 9 0.35 -14.04 -1.55
C GLN A 9 0.21 -12.93 -0.51
N LEU A 10 1.18 -12.00 -0.46
CA LEU A 10 1.13 -10.85 0.44
C LEU A 10 -0.06 -9.94 0.14
N ALA A 11 -0.36 -9.67 -1.13
CA ALA A 11 -1.54 -8.91 -1.53
C ALA A 11 -2.85 -9.62 -1.14
N SER A 12 -2.89 -10.95 -1.19
CA SER A 12 -4.04 -11.75 -0.75
C SER A 12 -4.19 -11.78 0.78
N GLU A 13 -3.09 -11.79 1.52
CA GLU A 13 -3.09 -11.65 2.98
C GLU A 13 -3.50 -10.24 3.42
N ALA A 14 -2.95 -9.23 2.77
CA ALA A 14 -3.35 -7.84 2.92
C ALA A 14 -4.86 -7.64 2.67
N LYS A 15 -5.40 -8.19 1.58
CA LYS A 15 -6.85 -8.16 1.29
C LYS A 15 -7.68 -8.87 2.36
N ARG A 16 -7.20 -9.98 2.92
CA ARG A 16 -7.88 -10.66 4.03
C ARG A 16 -7.83 -9.85 5.33
N TYR A 17 -6.71 -9.19 5.59
CA TYR A 17 -6.55 -8.29 6.73
C TYR A 17 -7.45 -7.05 6.60
N LEU A 18 -7.58 -6.50 5.38
CA LEU A 18 -8.51 -5.42 5.02
C LEU A 18 -9.99 -5.80 5.16
N ALA A 19 -10.33 -7.06 4.90
CA ALA A 19 -11.69 -7.58 5.05
C ALA A 19 -12.08 -7.88 6.51
N SER A 20 -11.14 -7.76 7.46
CA SER A 20 -11.40 -7.92 8.88
C SER A 20 -12.04 -6.65 9.45
N PRO A 21 -13.14 -6.73 10.21
CA PRO A 21 -13.87 -5.58 10.76
C PRO A 21 -13.13 -4.85 11.90
N ALA A 22 -11.87 -5.18 12.15
CA ALA A 22 -11.04 -4.42 13.08
C ALA A 22 -10.86 -3.01 12.51
N ALA A 23 -11.11 -1.97 13.31
CA ALA A 23 -11.02 -0.58 12.89
C ALA A 23 -9.56 -0.22 12.53
N VAL A 24 -9.15 -0.44 11.28
CA VAL A 24 -7.76 -0.23 10.86
C VAL A 24 -7.60 1.16 10.25
N GLY A 25 -7.63 2.18 11.09
CA GLY A 25 -7.20 3.54 10.75
C GLY A 25 -5.67 3.65 10.76
N GLU A 26 -5.09 4.33 9.77
CA GLU A 26 -3.66 4.64 9.57
C GLU A 26 -2.68 3.45 9.49
N TYR A 27 -2.64 2.57 10.50
CA TYR A 27 -1.69 1.45 10.60
C TYR A 27 -1.86 0.41 9.48
N LEU A 28 -3.04 0.34 8.87
CA LEU A 28 -3.33 -0.55 7.75
C LEU A 28 -2.57 -0.15 6.50
N ALA A 29 -2.52 1.16 6.22
CA ALA A 29 -1.98 1.71 5.00
C ALA A 29 -0.49 1.36 4.88
N ASP A 30 0.22 1.42 6.02
CA ASP A 30 1.64 1.11 6.12
C ASP A 30 1.96 -0.33 5.72
N GLN A 31 1.05 -1.28 6.01
CA GLN A 31 1.23 -2.69 5.67
C GLN A 31 1.00 -3.01 4.19
N LEU A 32 0.30 -2.13 3.46
CA LEU A 32 -0.03 -2.34 2.04
C LEU A 32 1.03 -1.83 1.08
N ILE A 33 1.89 -0.89 1.51
CA ILE A 33 2.90 -0.26 0.65
C ILE A 33 3.83 -1.30 0.02
N LEU A 34 4.46 -2.15 0.83
CA LEU A 34 5.42 -3.14 0.32
C LEU A 34 4.77 -4.22 -0.55
N PRO A 35 3.63 -4.85 -0.17
CA PRO A 35 2.91 -5.77 -1.04
C PRO A 35 2.56 -5.19 -2.41
N LEU A 36 2.03 -3.96 -2.45
CA LEU A 36 1.61 -3.32 -3.70
C LEU A 36 2.83 -2.93 -4.56
N ALA A 37 3.90 -2.46 -3.94
CA ALA A 37 5.15 -2.18 -4.64
C ALA A 37 5.77 -3.44 -5.27
N LEU A 38 5.75 -4.56 -4.56
CA LEU A 38 6.23 -5.84 -5.10
C LEU A 38 5.34 -6.40 -6.21
N ALA A 39 4.04 -6.09 -6.18
CA ALA A 39 3.11 -6.43 -7.26
C ALA A 39 3.31 -5.53 -8.50
N GLY A 40 3.91 -4.35 -8.33
CA GLY A 40 4.21 -3.39 -9.39
C GLY A 40 3.02 -2.52 -9.84
N ASP A 41 1.81 -2.78 -9.36
CA ASP A 41 0.63 -1.96 -9.65
C ASP A 41 -0.44 -2.16 -8.57
N GLY A 42 -1.28 -1.14 -8.38
CA GLY A 42 -2.46 -1.21 -7.52
C GLY A 42 -2.74 0.08 -6.78
N SER A 43 -3.86 0.11 -6.07
CA SER A 43 -4.29 1.28 -5.32
C SER A 43 -5.15 0.92 -4.11
N PHE A 44 -5.17 1.80 -3.11
CA PHE A 44 -6.06 1.71 -1.95
C PHE A 44 -6.39 3.11 -1.42
N THR A 45 -7.47 3.23 -0.65
CA THR A 45 -7.87 4.49 -0.03
C THR A 45 -7.56 4.51 1.46
N VAL A 46 -7.14 5.68 1.96
CA VAL A 46 -6.90 5.91 3.40
C VAL A 46 -7.58 7.21 3.83
N ALA A 47 -8.12 7.26 5.04
CA ALA A 47 -8.79 8.46 5.56
C ALA A 47 -7.82 9.65 5.76
N LYS A 48 -6.54 9.37 6.06
CA LYS A 48 -5.48 10.37 6.21
C LYS A 48 -4.11 9.77 5.92
N THR A 49 -3.21 10.56 5.33
CA THR A 49 -1.81 10.18 5.16
C THR A 49 -1.04 10.41 6.46
N SER A 50 -0.52 9.35 7.07
CA SER A 50 0.34 9.44 8.26
C SER A 50 1.80 9.73 7.85
N ALA A 51 2.62 10.24 8.78
CA ALA A 51 4.05 10.41 8.53
C ALA A 51 4.77 9.06 8.26
N HIS A 52 4.29 7.98 8.90
CA HIS A 52 4.80 6.62 8.68
C HIS A 52 4.53 6.14 7.25
N LEU A 53 3.32 6.40 6.73
CA LEU A 53 2.94 6.04 5.37
C LEU A 53 3.85 6.69 4.34
N LEU A 54 4.05 8.00 4.47
CA LEU A 54 4.90 8.77 3.57
C LEU A 54 6.37 8.32 3.65
N THR A 55 6.85 8.00 4.85
CA THR A 55 8.22 7.48 5.04
C THR A 55 8.38 6.10 4.40
N ASN A 56 7.40 5.20 4.57
CA ASN A 56 7.42 3.87 3.95
C ASN A 56 7.41 3.95 2.43
N ILE A 57 6.58 4.83 1.85
CA ILE A 57 6.60 5.12 0.41
C ILE A 57 8.00 5.55 -0.04
N ALA A 58 8.57 6.56 0.63
CA ALA A 58 9.89 7.09 0.28
C ALA A 58 11.01 6.04 0.38
N VAL A 59 10.96 5.16 1.38
CA VAL A 59 11.90 4.04 1.50
C VAL A 59 11.70 3.06 0.36
N VAL A 60 10.47 2.63 0.09
CA VAL A 60 10.20 1.62 -0.94
C VAL A 60 10.58 2.09 -2.34
N GLU A 61 10.32 3.36 -2.69
CA GLU A 61 10.72 3.94 -3.98
C GLU A 61 12.24 4.04 -4.20
N GLN A 62 13.04 3.95 -3.12
CA GLN A 62 14.50 3.90 -3.22
C GLN A 62 15.01 2.50 -3.57
N PHE A 63 14.28 1.45 -3.20
CA PHE A 63 14.71 0.05 -3.38
C PHE A 63 14.00 -0.66 -4.53
N LEU A 64 12.80 -0.23 -4.90
CA LEU A 64 12.00 -0.83 -5.98
C LEU A 64 11.76 0.21 -7.09
N PRO A 65 11.74 -0.19 -8.37
CA PRO A 65 11.52 0.70 -9.50
C PRO A 65 10.02 1.05 -9.64
N VAL A 66 9.40 1.54 -8.57
CA VAL A 66 7.99 1.93 -8.53
C VAL A 66 7.85 3.39 -8.12
N ARG A 67 6.66 3.95 -8.40
CA ARG A 67 6.26 5.29 -7.98
C ARG A 67 4.89 5.26 -7.34
N PHE A 68 4.74 5.95 -6.22
CA PHE A 68 3.48 6.16 -5.53
C PHE A 68 2.93 7.57 -5.81
N SER A 69 1.63 7.66 -6.07
CA SER A 69 0.88 8.92 -6.03
C SER A 69 -0.09 8.93 -4.86
N CYS A 70 -0.30 10.13 -4.30
CA CYS A 70 -1.26 10.39 -3.24
C CYS A 70 -2.22 11.47 -3.73
N GLU A 71 -3.45 11.09 -4.08
CA GLU A 71 -4.47 11.99 -4.60
C GLU A 71 -5.56 12.23 -3.55
N PRO A 72 -5.93 13.48 -3.25
CA PRO A 72 -7.03 13.75 -2.33
C PRO A 72 -8.37 13.28 -2.93
N LEU A 73 -9.22 12.71 -2.07
CA LEU A 73 -10.61 12.34 -2.33
C LEU A 73 -11.53 12.99 -1.29
N ASP A 74 -12.84 13.00 -1.54
CA ASP A 74 -13.81 13.42 -0.52
C ASP A 74 -13.72 12.50 0.70
N GLY A 75 -13.12 13.02 1.78
CA GLY A 75 -12.94 12.30 3.05
C GLY A 75 -11.69 11.42 3.15
N GLY A 76 -10.71 11.55 2.25
CA GLY A 76 -9.45 10.80 2.35
C GLY A 76 -8.47 11.02 1.21
N TYR A 77 -7.64 10.00 0.97
CA TYR A 77 -6.62 9.97 -0.07
C TYR A 77 -6.64 8.63 -0.80
N LEU A 78 -6.53 8.67 -2.12
CA LEU A 78 -6.18 7.53 -2.96
C LEU A 78 -4.66 7.41 -3.01
N ILE A 79 -4.15 6.26 -2.60
CA ILE A 79 -2.74 5.89 -2.75
C ILE A 79 -2.65 4.91 -3.91
N GLN A 80 -1.82 5.21 -4.90
CA GLN A 80 -1.67 4.38 -6.08
C GLN A 80 -0.19 4.14 -6.38
N VAL A 81 0.17 2.92 -6.77
CA VAL A 81 1.53 2.54 -7.16
C VAL A 81 1.58 2.15 -8.62
N ARG A 82 2.67 2.51 -9.31
CA ARG A 82 2.98 2.10 -10.68
C ARG A 82 4.47 1.76 -10.78
N GLY A 83 4.79 0.57 -11.30
CA GLY A 83 6.13 0.09 -11.62
C GLY A 83 6.43 0.04 -13.11
#